data_AF-A0A3S0QWS1-F1
#
_entry.id   AF-A0A3S0QWS1-F1
#
_cell.length_a   1.000
_cell.length_b   1.000
_cell.length_c   1.000
_cell.angle_alpha   90.00
_cell.angle_beta   90.00
_cell.angle_gamma   90.00
#
_symmetry.space_group_name_H-M   'P 1'
#
loop_
_entity.id
_entity.type
_entity.pdbx_description
1 polymer ?
#
loop_
_entity_poly.entity_id
_entity_poly.type
_entity_poly.pdbx_seq_one_letter_code
_entity_poly.pdbx_strand_id
1 'polypeptide(L)'
;MNWTRLAAALMGLTLLIHVYAGGSEVYDPLQAALPDEFLAAFAAILWHAVTVVLAVIAGGLWILAQRHDPALEAILSAIQLGLAALFIFYGLTRLGTVIPMPQWIIFLAIPVLTRFGQRGRKKPQRQS
;
A
#
# COMPACT_ATOMS: atom_id res chain seq x y z
N MET A 1 1.94 -13.70 -18.40
CA MET A 1 2.45 -12.51 -17.68
C MET A 1 2.13 -12.68 -16.20
N ASN A 2 3.13 -12.63 -15.32
CA ASN A 2 2.91 -12.89 -13.89
C ASN A 2 2.34 -11.64 -13.21
N TRP A 3 1.02 -11.44 -13.29
CA TRP A 3 0.30 -10.29 -12.71
C TRP A 3 0.68 -10.00 -11.25
N THR A 4 0.93 -11.03 -10.44
CA THR A 4 1.40 -10.86 -9.05
C THR A 4 2.80 -10.25 -8.94
N ARG A 5 3.71 -10.52 -9.89
CA ARG A 5 5.03 -9.87 -9.93
C ARG A 5 4.90 -8.39 -10.29
N LEU A 6 4.01 -8.07 -11.22
CA LEU A 6 3.69 -6.68 -11.56
C LEU A 6 3.10 -5.96 -10.35
N ALA A 7 2.15 -6.57 -9.65
CA ALA A 7 1.58 -6.05 -8.41
C ALA A 7 2.67 -5.76 -7.35
N ALA A 8 3.61 -6.70 -7.14
CA ALA A 8 4.74 -6.51 -6.23
C ALA A 8 5.66 -5.36 -6.65
N ALA A 9 5.98 -5.25 -7.95
CA ALA A 9 6.81 -4.18 -8.49
C ALA A 9 6.14 -2.81 -8.35
N LEU A 10 4.83 -2.72 -8.63
CA LEU A 10 4.06 -1.49 -8.46
C LEU A 10 4.00 -1.06 -6.99
N MET A 11 3.84 -2.00 -6.05
CA MET A 11 3.89 -1.67 -4.62
C MET A 11 5.29 -1.22 -4.19
N GLY A 12 6.34 -1.85 -4.71
CA GLY A 12 7.73 -1.42 -4.48
C GLY A 12 7.97 0.00 -4.99
N LEU A 13 7.50 0.34 -6.20
CA LEU A 13 7.57 1.69 -6.72
C LEU A 13 6.77 2.69 -5.86
N THR A 14 5.60 2.28 -5.37
CA THR A 14 4.77 3.10 -4.48
C THR A 14 5.48 3.42 -3.17
N LEU A 15 6.18 2.44 -2.59
CA LEU A 15 7.04 2.65 -1.42
C LEU A 15 8.14 3.69 -1.70
N LEU A 16 8.83 3.59 -2.84
CA LEU A 16 9.87 4.55 -3.20
C LEU A 16 9.29 5.96 -3.39
N ILE A 17 8.17 6.08 -4.10
CA ILE A 17 7.48 7.36 -4.26
C ILE A 17 7.07 7.94 -2.90
N HIS A 18 6.55 7.12 -1.99
CA HIS A 18 6.19 7.54 -0.64
C HIS A 18 7.40 8.12 0.10
N VAL A 19 8.53 7.40 0.11
CA VAL A 19 9.73 7.84 0.84
C VAL A 19 10.33 9.11 0.25
N TYR A 20 10.50 9.18 -1.07
CA TYR A 20 11.22 10.29 -1.70
C TYR A 20 10.31 11.47 -2.04
N ALA A 21 9.33 11.27 -2.92
CA ALA A 21 8.44 12.35 -3.36
C ALA A 21 7.49 12.77 -2.23
N GLY A 22 6.89 11.79 -1.55
CA GLY A 22 6.08 12.07 -0.38
C GLY A 22 6.90 12.67 0.78
N GLY A 23 8.18 12.31 0.89
CA GLY A 23 9.10 12.91 1.85
C GLY A 23 9.16 14.43 1.69
N SER A 24 9.54 14.89 0.51
CA SER A 24 9.69 16.33 0.25
C SER A 24 8.36 17.08 0.12
N GLU A 25 7.31 16.45 -0.39
CA GLU A 25 6.02 17.12 -0.63
C GLU A 25 5.06 17.10 0.56
N VAL A 26 5.20 16.14 1.48
CA VAL A 26 4.26 15.93 2.59
C VAL A 26 4.95 15.88 3.94
N TYR A 27 5.95 15.02 4.11
CA TYR A 27 6.58 14.81 5.42
C TYR A 27 7.35 16.04 5.90
N ASP A 28 8.25 16.59 5.08
CA ASP A 28 9.06 17.74 5.48
C ASP A 28 8.18 18.97 5.77
N PRO A 29 7.18 19.33 4.93
CA PRO A 29 6.24 20.41 5.26
C PRO A 29 5.41 20.14 6.50
N LEU A 30 5.00 18.89 6.75
CA LEU A 30 4.24 18.52 7.94
C LEU A 30 5.08 18.72 9.21
N GLN A 31 6.35 18.32 9.20
CA GLN A 31 7.27 18.54 10.32
C GLN A 31 7.51 20.04 10.56
N ALA A 32 7.72 20.81 9.49
CA ALA A 32 7.90 22.26 9.60
C ALA A 32 6.66 23.00 10.12
N ALA A 33 5.46 22.46 9.88
CA ALA A 33 4.19 23.06 10.31
C ALA A 33 3.80 22.71 11.76
N LEU A 34 4.50 21.77 12.42
CA LEU A 34 4.22 21.35 13.79
C LEU A 34 5.23 21.96 14.77
N PRO A 35 4.90 23.05 15.48
CA PRO A 35 5.82 23.70 16.42
C PRO A 35 6.01 22.91 17.73
N ASP A 36 5.09 21.99 18.03
CA ASP A 36 5.18 21.11 19.19
C ASP A 36 5.98 19.85 18.83
N GLU A 37 7.15 19.70 19.44
CA GLU A 37 8.08 18.59 19.15
C GLU A 37 7.47 17.21 19.44
N PHE A 38 6.58 17.12 20.44
CA PHE A 38 5.92 15.87 20.79
C PHE A 38 4.97 15.43 19.66
N LEU A 39 4.10 16.32 19.20
CA LEU A 39 3.23 16.06 18.04
C LEU A 39 4.01 15.80 16.76
N ALA A 40 5.11 16.53 16.53
CA ALA A 40 5.99 16.32 15.39
C ALA A 40 6.59 14.90 15.40
N ALA A 41 7.04 14.42 16.56
CA ALA A 41 7.52 13.05 16.73
C ALA A 41 6.44 11.99 16.43
N PHE A 42 5.19 12.21 16.88
CA PHE A 42 4.08 11.31 16.51
C PHE A 42 3.81 11.31 15.01
N ALA A 43 3.81 12.48 14.37
CA ALA A 43 3.66 12.57 12.92
C ALA A 43 4.78 11.80 12.18
N ALA A 44 6.01 11.86 12.68
CA ALA A 44 7.13 11.08 12.14
C ALA A 44 6.96 9.58 12.34
N ILE A 45 6.49 9.13 13.49
CA ILE A 45 6.18 7.71 13.72
C ILE A 45 5.10 7.23 12.74
N LEU A 46 4.03 8.01 12.55
CA LEU A 46 2.95 7.66 11.62
C LEU A 46 3.44 7.57 10.17
N TRP A 47 4.32 8.50 9.76
CA TRP A 47 4.97 8.45 8.46
C TRP A 47 5.76 7.14 8.24
N HIS A 48 6.67 6.82 9.17
CA HIS A 48 7.49 5.62 9.08
C HIS A 48 6.67 4.34 9.25
N ALA A 49 5.58 4.35 10.03
CA ALA A 49 4.67 3.23 10.13
C ALA A 49 4.05 2.88 8.77
N VAL A 50 3.62 3.89 8.00
CA VAL A 50 3.14 3.68 6.62
C VAL A 50 4.25 3.14 5.74
N THR A 51 5.48 3.67 5.84
CA THR A 51 6.65 3.15 5.12
C THR A 51 6.87 1.65 5.38
N VAL A 52 6.84 1.23 6.65
CA VAL A 52 6.97 -0.18 7.04
C VAL A 52 5.83 -1.03 6.48
N VAL A 53 4.58 -0.56 6.56
CA VAL A 53 3.42 -1.27 6.02
C VAL A 53 3.56 -1.46 4.51
N LEU A 54 3.97 -0.43 3.76
CA LEU A 54 4.18 -0.53 2.32
C LEU A 54 5.29 -1.53 1.97
N ALA A 55 6.39 -1.53 2.73
CA ALA A 55 7.47 -2.50 2.56
C ALA A 55 7.01 -3.94 2.83
N VAL A 56 6.23 -4.15 3.89
CA VAL A 56 5.64 -5.46 4.21
C VAL A 56 4.68 -5.92 3.12
N ILE A 57 3.85 -5.03 2.57
CA ILE A 57 2.95 -5.39 1.47
C ILE A 57 3.76 -5.73 0.21
N ALA A 58 4.77 -4.94 -0.15
CA ALA A 58 5.63 -5.22 -1.29
C ALA A 58 6.32 -6.59 -1.17
N GLY A 59 6.91 -6.89 0.00
CA GLY A 59 7.53 -8.18 0.29
C GLY A 59 6.53 -9.33 0.30
N GLY A 60 5.36 -9.14 0.90
CA GLY A 60 4.27 -10.11 0.91
C GLY A 60 3.76 -10.44 -0.50
N LEU A 61 3.59 -9.43 -1.35
CA LEU A 61 3.23 -9.62 -2.75
C LEU A 61 4.32 -10.34 -3.54
N TRP A 62 5.60 -10.07 -3.25
CA TRP A 62 6.72 -10.81 -3.87
C TRP A 62 6.73 -12.28 -3.48
N ILE A 63 6.45 -12.61 -2.22
CA ILE A 63 6.29 -14.00 -1.75
C ILE A 63 5.10 -14.64 -2.47
N LEU A 64 3.97 -13.94 -2.54
CA LEU A 64 2.76 -14.39 -3.21
C LEU A 64 2.96 -14.55 -4.73
N ALA A 65 3.94 -13.87 -5.33
CA ALA A 65 4.31 -14.06 -6.72
C ALA A 65 5.03 -15.40 -6.99
N GLN A 66 5.51 -16.06 -5.93
CA GLN A 66 6.22 -17.35 -6.00
C GLN A 66 5.30 -18.52 -5.64
N ARG A 67 4.33 -18.32 -4.74
CA ARG A 67 3.42 -19.37 -4.25
C ARG A 67 1.95 -18.95 -4.29
N HIS A 68 1.05 -19.93 -4.36
CA HIS A 68 -0.38 -19.67 -4.17
C HIS A 68 -0.74 -19.72 -2.69
N ASP A 69 -1.26 -18.61 -2.15
CA ASP A 69 -1.58 -18.47 -0.73
C ASP A 69 -2.77 -17.50 -0.55
N PRO A 70 -4.01 -18.02 -0.56
CA PRO A 70 -5.22 -17.19 -0.52
C PRO A 70 -5.40 -16.45 0.81
N ALA A 71 -4.85 -16.98 1.91
CA ALA A 71 -4.92 -16.31 3.21
C ALA A 71 -4.02 -15.08 3.23
N LEU A 72 -2.77 -15.21 2.77
CA LEU A 72 -1.86 -14.07 2.63
C LEU A 72 -2.42 -13.04 1.63
N GLU A 73 -2.96 -13.48 0.49
CA GLU A 73 -3.63 -12.61 -0.48
C GLU A 73 -4.73 -11.77 0.17
N ALA A 74 -5.62 -12.40 0.96
CA ALA A 74 -6.72 -11.72 1.61
C ALA A 74 -6.25 -10.68 2.63
N ILE A 75 -5.25 -11.01 3.46
CA ILE A 75 -4.68 -10.10 4.46
C ILE A 75 -4.06 -8.88 3.77
N LEU A 76 -3.19 -9.10 2.78
CA LEU A 76 -2.54 -8.00 2.05
C LEU A 76 -3.55 -7.13 1.31
N SER A 77 -4.60 -7.73 0.75
CA SER A 77 -5.69 -7.00 0.09
C SER A 77 -6.48 -6.18 1.09
N ALA A 78 -6.82 -6.73 2.26
CA ALA A 78 -7.57 -6.04 3.30
C ALA A 78 -6.84 -4.78 3.81
N ILE A 79 -5.52 -4.88 4.04
CA ILE A 79 -4.71 -3.73 4.46
C ILE A 79 -4.76 -2.63 3.38
N GLN A 80 -4.55 -2.98 2.11
CA GLN A 80 -4.59 -2.02 1.01
C GLN A 80 -5.97 -1.37 0.87
N LEU A 81 -7.06 -2.16 0.92
CA LEU A 81 -8.41 -1.63 0.87
C LEU A 81 -8.72 -0.70 2.07
N GLY A 82 -8.20 -1.03 3.26
CA GLY A 82 -8.29 -0.16 4.43
C GLY A 82 -7.58 1.18 4.22
N LEU A 83 -6.36 1.16 3.67
CA LEU A 83 -5.63 2.38 3.31
C LEU A 83 -6.39 3.19 2.26
N ALA A 84 -6.89 2.55 1.19
CA ALA A 84 -7.69 3.21 0.16
C ALA A 84 -8.93 3.90 0.78
N ALA A 85 -9.62 3.21 1.69
CA ALA A 85 -10.78 3.75 2.38
C ALA A 85 -10.41 4.99 3.21
N LEU A 86 -9.27 4.99 3.91
CA LEU A 86 -8.79 6.16 4.66
C LEU A 86 -8.52 7.36 3.74
N PHE A 87 -7.82 7.15 2.62
CA PHE A 87 -7.53 8.21 1.65
C PHE A 87 -8.81 8.80 1.03
N ILE A 88 -9.77 7.95 0.67
CA ILE A 88 -11.07 8.37 0.13
C ILE A 88 -11.86 9.12 1.20
N PHE A 89 -11.99 8.55 2.40
CA PHE A 89 -12.79 9.14 3.48
C PHE A 89 -12.26 10.50 3.89
N TYR A 90 -10.96 10.64 4.16
CA TYR A 90 -10.39 11.92 4.56
C TYR A 90 -10.26 12.90 3.40
N GLY A 91 -10.05 12.43 2.17
CA GLY A 91 -10.13 13.28 0.98
C GLY A 91 -11.51 13.94 0.87
N LEU A 92 -12.58 13.16 0.98
CA LEU A 92 -13.94 13.68 0.90
C LEU A 92 -14.32 14.56 2.10
N THR A 93 -14.03 14.11 3.33
CA THR A 93 -14.52 14.78 4.55
C THR A 93 -13.66 15.95 5.01
N ARG A 94 -12.38 16.03 4.59
CA ARG A 94 -11.45 17.10 5.00
C ARG A 94 -11.04 18.01 3.86
N LEU A 95 -10.94 17.49 2.64
CA LEU A 95 -10.49 18.26 1.47
C LEU A 95 -11.60 18.53 0.46
N GLY A 96 -12.78 17.90 0.62
CA GLY A 96 -13.88 17.98 -0.35
C GLY A 96 -13.61 17.27 -1.68
N THR A 97 -12.48 16.57 -1.82
CA THR A 97 -12.06 15.89 -3.05
C THR A 97 -11.01 14.82 -2.76
N VAL A 98 -10.94 13.79 -3.60
CA VAL A 98 -9.95 12.69 -3.49
C VAL A 98 -8.74 12.88 -4.41
N ILE A 99 -8.74 13.93 -5.23
CA ILE A 99 -7.72 14.17 -6.25
C ILE A 99 -6.33 14.50 -5.68
N PRO A 100 -6.20 15.34 -4.62
CA PRO A 100 -4.89 15.67 -4.05
C PRO A 100 -4.15 14.48 -3.43
N MET A 101 -4.87 13.40 -3.15
CA MET A 101 -4.31 12.19 -2.55
C MET A 101 -4.64 10.96 -3.41
N PRO A 102 -4.04 10.82 -4.61
CA PRO A 102 -4.42 9.79 -5.59
C PRO A 102 -4.01 8.36 -5.20
N GLN A 103 -3.37 8.15 -4.05
CA GLN A 103 -2.83 6.86 -3.61
C GLN A 103 -3.90 5.76 -3.51
N TRP A 104 -5.16 6.13 -3.27
CA TRP A 104 -6.29 5.19 -3.24
C TRP A 104 -6.43 4.39 -4.55
N ILE A 105 -6.07 4.96 -5.70
CA ILE A 105 -6.15 4.28 -7.00
C ILE A 105 -5.25 3.04 -7.00
N ILE A 106 -4.00 3.21 -6.54
CA ILE A 106 -3.01 2.14 -6.48
C ILE A 106 -3.46 1.06 -5.47
N PHE A 107 -3.94 1.48 -4.31
CA PHE A 107 -4.41 0.56 -3.27
C PHE A 107 -5.68 -0.21 -3.65
N LEU A 108 -6.47 0.25 -4.63
CA LEU A 108 -7.57 -0.52 -5.22
C LEU A 108 -7.09 -1.42 -6.37
N ALA A 109 -6.18 -0.92 -7.22
CA ALA A 109 -5.72 -1.62 -8.41
C ALA A 109 -4.85 -2.85 -8.09
N ILE A 110 -3.94 -2.75 -7.13
CA ILE A 110 -3.00 -3.82 -6.80
C ILE A 110 -3.70 -5.09 -6.27
N PRO A 111 -4.69 -5.02 -5.36
CA PRO A 111 -5.49 -6.19 -4.97
C PRO A 111 -6.17 -6.87 -6.16
N VAL A 112 -6.73 -6.11 -7.10
CA VAL A 112 -7.37 -6.65 -8.32
C VAL A 112 -6.36 -7.39 -9.19
N LEU A 113 -5.19 -6.78 -9.45
CA LEU A 113 -4.11 -7.42 -10.22
C LEU A 113 -3.60 -8.69 -9.54
N THR A 114 -3.44 -8.64 -8.21
CA THR A 114 -3.02 -9.78 -7.40
C THR A 114 -4.04 -10.92 -7.52
N ARG A 115 -5.34 -10.62 -7.41
CA ARG A 115 -6.40 -11.60 -7.55
C ARG A 115 -6.39 -12.29 -8.91
N PHE A 116 -6.20 -11.53 -9.99
CA PHE A 116 -6.05 -12.11 -11.33
C PHE A 116 -4.82 -13.01 -11.45
N GLY A 117 -3.69 -12.61 -10.87
CA GLY A 117 -2.48 -13.41 -10.83
C GLY A 117 -2.64 -14.72 -10.05
N GLN A 118 -3.33 -14.68 -8.92
CA GLN A 118 -3.55 -15.85 -8.06
C GLN A 118 -4.58 -16.82 -8.62
N ARG A 119 -5.64 -16.35 -9.30
CA ARG A 119 -6.63 -17.24 -9.96
C ARG A 119 -6.00 -18.14 -11.04
N GLY A 120 -4.96 -17.65 -11.72
CA GLY A 120 -4.23 -18.43 -12.73
C GLY A 120 -3.32 -19.52 -12.17
N ARG A 121 -2.92 -19.44 -10.89
CA ARG A 121 -2.07 -20.42 -10.20
C ARG A 121 -2.94 -21.38 -9.38
N LYS A 122 -3.61 -22.34 -10.03
CA LYS A 122 -4.35 -23.39 -9.30
C LYS A 122 -3.41 -24.20 -8.39
N LYS A 123 -3.91 -24.60 -7.21
CA LYS A 123 -3.24 -25.48 -6.23
C LYS A 123 -2.77 -26.77 -6.94
N PRO A 124 -1.52 -27.26 -6.74
CA PRO A 124 -1.15 -28.59 -7.20
C PRO A 124 -2.14 -29.59 -6.58
N GLN A 125 -2.85 -30.32 -7.42
CA GLN A 125 -3.77 -31.37 -6.99
C GLN A 125 -2.90 -32.43 -6.30
N ARG A 126 -2.97 -32.54 -4.98
CA ARG A 126 -2.37 -33.66 -4.25
C ARG A 126 -3.06 -34.91 -4.79
N GLN A 127 -2.33 -35.69 -5.60
CA GLN A 127 -2.73 -37.06 -5.92
C GLN A 127 -2.73 -37.80 -4.59
N SER A 128 -3.91 -38.26 -4.20
CA SER A 128 -4.20 -39.06 -3.00
C SER A 128 -3.53 -40.42 -3.08
#